data_AF-B4D192-F1
#
_entry.id   AF-B4D192-F1
#
_cell.length_a   1.000
_cell.length_b   1.000
_cell.length_c   1.000
_cell.angle_alpha   90.00
_cell.angle_beta   90.00
_cell.angle_gamma   90.00
#
_symmetry.space_group_name_H-M   'P 1'
#
loop_
_entity.id
_entity.type
_entity.pdbx_description
1 polymer ?
#
loop_
_entity_poly.entity_id
_entity_poly.type
_entity_poly.pdbx_seq_one_letter_code
_entity_poly.pdbx_strand_id
1 'polypeptide(L)'
;MNRHTWLTMLFLLGAGIVGCVHAEPKAYDLVKYQGKAGSVTIAFDFADGYPEASTMKITEGKKTTAFNLEGLDNIQFVPAKGGGSIKRVSLDLSGDDRAPAKVTGSYVAGEKTVAFTLTKRK
;
A
#
# COMPACT_ATOMS: atom_id res chain seq x y z
N MET A 1 -18.08 37.83 -48.78
CA MET A 1 -19.47 37.52 -48.40
C MET A 1 -19.67 36.01 -48.51
N ASN A 2 -20.05 35.38 -47.39
CA ASN A 2 -20.73 34.09 -47.16
C ASN A 2 -20.57 32.94 -48.17
N ARG A 3 -19.94 31.82 -47.77
CA ARG A 3 -20.50 30.65 -47.04
C ARG A 3 -21.47 29.82 -47.91
N HIS A 4 -21.07 28.61 -48.30
CA HIS A 4 -21.80 27.35 -47.99
C HIS A 4 -21.17 26.11 -48.67
N THR A 5 -20.75 25.14 -47.83
CA THR A 5 -20.85 23.66 -47.95
C THR A 5 -20.37 23.00 -49.26
N TRP A 6 -19.53 21.98 -49.24
CA TRP A 6 -19.95 20.58 -49.06
C TRP A 6 -18.85 19.73 -48.37
N LEU A 7 -19.29 18.91 -47.42
CA LEU A 7 -18.54 17.83 -46.78
C LEU A 7 -18.11 16.78 -47.81
N THR A 8 -16.83 16.39 -47.78
CA THR A 8 -16.46 15.02 -48.15
C THR A 8 -15.50 14.46 -47.12
N MET A 9 -16.05 13.49 -46.42
CA MET A 9 -15.52 12.65 -45.37
C MET A 9 -14.43 11.73 -45.96
N LEU A 10 -13.22 11.76 -45.41
CA LEU A 10 -12.28 10.65 -45.59
C LEU A 10 -11.81 10.17 -44.22
N PHE A 11 -12.47 9.10 -43.81
CA PHE A 11 -12.03 8.19 -42.76
C PHE A 11 -10.64 7.66 -43.12
N LEU A 12 -9.64 7.90 -42.27
CA LEU A 12 -8.45 7.07 -42.27
C LEU A 12 -8.12 6.72 -40.84
N LEU A 13 -8.40 5.45 -40.55
CA LEU A 13 -8.03 4.71 -39.36
C LEU A 13 -6.53 4.90 -39.09
N GLY A 14 -6.21 5.77 -38.15
CA GLY A 14 -4.98 5.67 -37.38
C GLY A 14 -5.29 4.87 -36.13
N ALA A 15 -5.23 3.55 -36.23
CA ALA A 15 -5.25 2.67 -35.07
C ALA A 15 -4.01 2.98 -34.22
N GLY A 16 -4.14 3.95 -33.31
CA GLY A 16 -3.21 4.16 -32.22
C GLY A 16 -3.28 2.94 -31.34
N ILE A 17 -2.39 1.98 -31.58
CA ILE A 17 -2.08 0.94 -30.60
C ILE A 17 -1.38 1.69 -29.49
N VAL A 18 -2.17 2.21 -28.54
CA VAL A 18 -1.69 2.56 -27.22
C VAL A 18 -1.10 1.26 -26.69
N GLY A 19 0.23 1.17 -26.74
CA GLY A 19 0.95 0.15 -26.02
C GLY A 19 0.56 0.31 -24.56
N CYS A 20 -0.42 -0.47 -24.13
CA CYS A 20 -0.60 -0.76 -22.73
C CYS A 20 0.71 -1.38 -22.30
N VAL A 21 1.59 -0.55 -21.72
CA VAL A 21 2.58 -0.98 -20.74
C VAL A 21 1.74 -1.56 -19.61
N HIS A 22 1.29 -2.80 -19.79
CA HIS A 22 0.97 -3.66 -18.68
C HIS A 22 2.30 -3.80 -17.97
N ALA A 23 2.50 -3.02 -16.91
CA ALA A 23 3.50 -3.35 -15.93
C ALA A 23 3.14 -4.77 -15.47
N GLU A 24 3.89 -5.75 -15.95
CA GLU A 24 3.78 -7.12 -15.49
C GLU A 24 3.84 -7.07 -13.96
N PRO A 25 2.89 -7.68 -13.23
CA PRO A 25 3.00 -7.74 -11.79
C PRO A 25 4.31 -8.44 -11.49
N LYS A 26 5.31 -7.69 -11.00
CA LYS A 26 6.56 -8.27 -10.53
C LYS A 26 6.17 -9.35 -9.53
N ALA A 27 6.53 -10.59 -9.81
CA ALA A 27 6.29 -11.69 -8.88
C ALA A 27 7.21 -11.48 -7.69
N TYR A 28 6.71 -10.82 -6.65
CA TYR A 28 7.39 -10.69 -5.37
C TYR A 28 6.83 -11.71 -4.38
N ASP A 29 7.72 -12.28 -3.57
CA ASP A 29 7.31 -13.16 -2.49
C ASP A 29 6.62 -12.33 -1.41
N LEU A 30 5.38 -12.69 -1.08
CA LEU A 30 4.62 -12.05 -0.02
C LEU A 30 4.86 -12.76 1.29
N VAL A 31 5.54 -12.07 2.22
CA VAL A 31 5.70 -12.54 3.59
C VAL A 31 4.66 -11.86 4.48
N LYS A 32 3.77 -12.69 5.04
CA LYS A 32 2.67 -12.22 5.88
C LYS A 32 3.12 -12.16 7.33
N TYR A 33 2.85 -11.04 7.98
CA TYR A 33 3.06 -10.84 9.41
C TYR A 33 1.75 -10.50 10.09
N GLN A 34 1.60 -10.97 11.31
CA GLN A 34 0.44 -10.63 12.13
C GLN A 34 0.84 -10.49 13.59
N GLY A 35 0.18 -9.58 14.29
CA GLY A 35 0.34 -9.36 15.72
C GLY A 35 -0.86 -8.68 16.33
N LYS A 36 -0.86 -8.58 17.66
CA LYS A 36 -1.87 -7.84 18.42
C LYS A 36 -1.18 -6.83 19.32
N ALA A 37 -1.81 -5.67 19.48
CA ALA A 37 -1.37 -4.63 20.39
C ALA A 37 -2.61 -3.96 20.98
N GLY A 38 -2.75 -4.03 22.31
CA GLY A 38 -4.00 -3.65 22.96
C GLY A 38 -5.21 -4.41 22.38
N SER A 39 -6.24 -3.67 21.95
CA SER A 39 -7.47 -4.20 21.36
C SER A 39 -7.42 -4.36 19.83
N VAL A 40 -6.29 -4.03 19.18
CA VAL A 40 -6.18 -4.07 17.72
C VAL A 40 -5.37 -5.27 17.24
N THR A 41 -5.75 -5.78 16.07
CA THR A 41 -4.99 -6.77 15.30
C THR A 41 -4.33 -6.08 14.13
N ILE A 42 -3.03 -6.27 13.97
CA ILE A 42 -2.22 -5.66 12.93
C ILE A 42 -1.80 -6.77 11.97
N ALA A 43 -2.07 -6.59 10.68
CA ALA A 43 -1.65 -7.46 9.60
C ALA A 43 -0.78 -6.65 8.63
N PHE A 44 0.37 -7.21 8.27
CA PHE A 44 1.34 -6.60 7.38
C PHE A 44 1.78 -7.63 6.35
N ASP A 45 1.45 -7.38 5.09
CA ASP A 45 1.90 -8.20 3.97
C ASP A 45 3.11 -7.49 3.35
N PHE A 46 4.30 -8.01 3.65
CA PHE A 46 5.56 -7.50 3.14
C PHE A 46 5.86 -8.12 1.78
N ALA A 47 6.06 -7.28 0.77
CA ALA A 47 6.58 -7.71 -0.51
C ALA A 47 8.11 -7.75 -0.41
N ASP A 48 8.66 -8.97 -0.35
CA ASP A 48 10.09 -9.20 -0.13
C ASP A 48 10.90 -8.60 -1.29
N GLY A 49 11.91 -7.79 -0.96
CA GLY A 49 12.69 -7.00 -1.92
C GLY A 49 11.95 -5.81 -2.56
N TYR A 50 10.66 -5.58 -2.24
CA TYR A 50 9.87 -4.45 -2.74
C TYR A 50 8.98 -3.82 -1.65
N PRO A 51 9.56 -3.15 -0.64
CA PRO A 51 8.79 -2.57 0.46
C PRO A 51 7.67 -1.63 0.00
N GLU A 52 7.82 -0.96 -1.14
CA GLU A 52 6.81 -0.10 -1.77
C GLU A 52 5.53 -0.82 -2.20
N ALA A 53 5.60 -2.12 -2.46
CA ALA A 53 4.45 -2.97 -2.79
C ALA A 53 3.80 -3.60 -1.55
N SER A 54 4.33 -3.32 -0.35
CA SER A 54 3.82 -3.86 0.90
C SER A 54 2.51 -3.21 1.32
N THR A 55 1.63 -3.99 1.97
CA THR A 55 0.33 -3.48 2.43
C THR A 55 0.14 -3.73 3.92
N MET A 56 -0.53 -2.80 4.58
CA MET A 56 -0.83 -2.91 6.00
C MET A 56 -2.33 -2.72 6.28
N LYS A 57 -2.85 -3.53 7.20
CA LYS A 57 -4.23 -3.46 7.66
C LYS A 57 -4.26 -3.53 9.18
N ILE A 58 -5.04 -2.66 9.81
CA ILE A 58 -5.31 -2.75 11.25
C ILE A 58 -6.80 -2.92 11.47
N THR A 59 -7.15 -3.93 12.25
CA THR A 59 -8.52 -4.25 12.65
C THR A 59 -8.73 -3.90 14.12
N GLU A 60 -9.69 -3.01 14.38
CA GLU A 60 -10.19 -2.64 15.71
C GLU A 60 -11.64 -3.10 15.84
N GLY A 61 -11.89 -4.13 16.65
CA GLY A 61 -13.21 -4.76 16.73
C GLY A 61 -13.69 -5.28 15.36
N LYS A 62 -14.74 -4.68 14.80
CA LYS A 62 -15.29 -5.03 13.47
C LYS A 62 -14.78 -4.14 12.34
N LYS A 63 -14.00 -3.09 12.65
CA LYS A 63 -13.54 -2.10 11.66
C LYS A 63 -12.13 -2.41 11.23
N THR A 64 -11.92 -2.58 9.93
CA THR A 64 -10.58 -2.76 9.35
C THR A 64 -10.21 -1.53 8.54
N THR A 65 -9.05 -0.97 8.83
CA THR A 65 -8.47 0.19 8.14
C THR A 65 -7.26 -0.27 7.35
N ALA A 66 -7.22 0.02 6.06
CA ALA A 66 -6.04 -0.17 5.23
C ALA A 66 -5.12 1.05 5.37
N PHE A 67 -3.82 0.81 5.34
CA PHE A 67 -2.80 1.84 5.40
C PHE A 67 -1.90 1.75 4.17
N ASN A 68 -1.58 2.91 3.62
CA ASN A 68 -0.69 3.09 2.50
C ASN A 68 0.69 3.48 3.01
N LEU A 69 1.73 3.03 2.33
CA LEU A 69 3.09 3.45 2.60
C LEU A 69 3.25 4.94 2.28
N GLU A 70 3.81 5.70 3.21
CA GLU A 70 4.10 7.13 3.11
C GLU A 70 5.60 7.39 2.86
N GLY A 71 6.50 6.57 3.41
CA GLY A 71 7.94 6.74 3.25
C GLY A 71 8.74 5.48 3.54
N LEU A 72 9.87 5.34 2.83
CA LEU A 72 10.75 4.16 2.88
C LEU A 72 11.87 4.28 3.91
N ASP A 73 12.38 5.49 4.18
CA ASP A 73 13.48 5.69 5.13
C ASP A 73 13.17 5.22 6.57
N ASN A 74 11.88 5.18 6.93
CA ASN A 74 11.39 4.76 8.25
C ASN A 74 10.09 3.96 8.15
N ILE A 75 9.94 3.14 7.09
CA ILE A 75 8.73 2.40 6.66
C ILE A 75 7.46 2.84 7.41
N GLN A 76 6.91 3.98 6.97
CA GLN A 76 5.77 4.62 7.61
C GLN A 76 4.50 4.36 6.82
N PHE A 77 3.42 4.07 7.51
CA PHE A 77 2.11 3.90 6.93
C PHE A 77 1.11 4.90 7.50
N VAL A 78 0.26 5.41 6.61
CA VAL A 78 -0.86 6.30 6.96
C VAL A 78 -2.18 5.70 6.46
N PRO A 79 -3.31 5.98 7.13
CA PRO A 79 -4.61 5.46 6.72
C PRO A 79 -4.92 5.83 5.26
N ALA A 80 -5.25 4.83 4.44
CA ALA A 80 -5.56 5.02 3.02
C ALA A 80 -6.82 5.88 2.81
N LYS A 81 -7.74 5.86 3.79
CA LYS A 81 -8.93 6.73 3.85
C LYS A 81 -9.04 7.31 5.25
N GLY A 82 -9.42 8.59 5.33
CA GLY A 82 -9.66 9.27 6.60
C GLY A 82 -10.74 8.54 7.40
N GLY A 83 -10.44 8.18 8.65
CA GLY A 83 -11.45 7.58 9.54
C GLY A 83 -10.99 6.52 10.52
N GLY A 84 -9.69 6.35 10.80
CA GLY A 84 -9.19 5.49 11.88
C GLY A 84 -8.86 6.23 13.17
N SER A 85 -8.94 5.51 14.30
CA SER A 85 -8.39 5.89 15.61
C SER A 85 -6.86 6.02 15.54
N ILE A 86 -6.25 5.22 14.68
CA ILE A 86 -4.80 5.18 14.40
C ILE A 86 -4.49 6.14 13.24
N LYS A 87 -3.50 7.01 13.44
CA LYS A 87 -3.11 8.06 12.50
C LYS A 87 -1.85 7.74 11.71
N ARG A 88 -0.92 6.99 12.31
CA ARG A 88 0.34 6.60 11.69
C ARG A 88 0.81 5.28 12.28
N VAL A 89 1.51 4.50 11.48
CA VAL A 89 2.24 3.31 11.88
C VAL A 89 3.66 3.44 11.38
N SER A 90 4.64 3.13 12.22
CA SER A 90 6.06 3.09 11.85
C SER A 90 6.57 1.68 12.09
N LEU A 91 7.24 1.10 11.10
CA LEU A 91 7.91 -0.19 11.24
C LEU A 91 9.42 0.01 11.37
N ASP A 92 10.02 -0.77 12.25
CA ASP A 92 11.45 -0.94 12.34
C ASP A 92 11.82 -2.17 11.52
N LEU A 93 12.11 -1.91 10.24
CA LEU A 93 12.66 -2.87 9.31
C LEU A 93 14.06 -2.37 9.01
N SER A 94 15.07 -3.02 9.61
CA SER A 94 16.45 -2.83 9.19
C SER A 94 16.52 -3.16 7.70
N GLY A 95 17.17 -2.30 6.90
CA GLY A 95 17.18 -2.36 5.43
C GLY A 95 17.89 -3.58 4.81
N ASP A 96 17.84 -4.73 5.48
CA ASP A 96 18.12 -6.01 4.87
C ASP A 96 16.99 -6.33 3.87
N ASP A 97 17.35 -6.62 2.63
CA ASP A 97 16.44 -7.01 1.53
C ASP A 97 15.69 -8.34 1.78
N ARG A 98 15.69 -8.84 3.02
CA ARG A 98 15.06 -10.10 3.40
C ARG A 98 14.05 -9.89 4.50
N ALA A 99 12.90 -10.50 4.31
CA ALA A 99 11.84 -10.63 5.29
C ALA A 99 12.33 -11.23 6.64
N PRO A 100 12.39 -10.45 7.73
CA PRO A 100 12.85 -10.94 9.02
C PRO A 100 11.85 -11.92 9.65
N ALA A 101 12.26 -12.68 10.68
CA ALA A 101 11.32 -13.57 11.38
C ALA A 101 10.25 -12.80 12.18
N LYS A 102 10.58 -11.57 12.60
CA LYS A 102 9.74 -10.67 13.38
C LYS A 102 9.92 -9.25 12.88
N VAL A 103 8.85 -8.47 12.97
CA VAL A 103 8.84 -7.05 12.64
C VAL A 103 8.38 -6.29 13.88
N THR A 104 9.16 -5.33 14.33
CA THR A 104 8.78 -4.42 15.41
C THR A 104 8.29 -3.11 14.84
N GLY A 105 7.47 -2.40 15.61
CA GLY A 105 6.94 -1.13 15.17
C GLY A 105 6.14 -0.44 16.25
N SER A 106 5.58 0.70 15.90
CA SER A 106 4.65 1.43 16.76
C SER A 106 3.56 2.09 15.94
N TYR A 107 2.43 2.37 16.57
CA TYR A 107 1.37 3.17 15.97
C TYR A 107 0.95 4.31 16.88
N VAL A 108 0.48 5.40 16.27
CA VAL A 108 -0.03 6.57 16.98
C VAL A 108 -1.56 6.54 16.95
N ALA A 109 -2.18 6.50 18.13
CA ALA A 109 -3.62 6.60 18.31
C ALA A 109 -3.95 7.79 19.24
N GLY A 110 -4.49 8.87 18.66
CA GLY A 110 -4.59 10.15 19.35
C GLY A 110 -3.21 10.67 19.74
N GLU A 111 -3.00 10.94 21.03
CA GLU A 111 -1.72 11.40 21.59
C GLU A 111 -0.82 10.24 22.08
N LYS A 112 -1.29 8.99 21.97
CA LYS A 112 -0.56 7.82 22.48
C LYS A 112 0.21 7.13 21.37
N THR A 113 1.44 6.76 21.67
CA THR A 113 2.24 5.84 20.85
C THR A 113 2.22 4.46 21.49
N VAL A 114 1.87 3.44 20.72
CA VAL A 114 1.76 2.06 21.18
C VAL A 114 2.73 1.20 20.38
N ALA A 115 3.68 0.57 21.08
CA ALA A 115 4.61 -0.37 20.47
C ALA A 115 3.94 -1.73 20.20
N PHE A 116 4.40 -2.43 19.17
CA PHE A 116 3.94 -3.76 18.84
C PHE A 116 5.05 -4.62 18.22
N THR A 117 4.78 -5.91 18.17
CA THR A 117 5.61 -6.89 17.47
C THR A 117 4.71 -7.77 16.62
N LEU A 118 5.10 -7.95 15.35
CA LEU A 118 4.45 -8.86 14.41
C LEU A 118 5.36 -10.07 14.21
N THR A 119 4.74 -11.23 14.10
CA THR A 119 5.44 -12.48 13.80
C THR A 119 5.07 -12.96 12.41
N LYS A 120 6.05 -13.52 11.70
CA LYS A 120 5.82 -14.16 10.40
C LYS A 120 4.77 -15.26 10.55
N ARG A 121 3.75 -15.22 9.69
CA ARG A 121 2.70 -16.24 9.59
C ARG A 121 3.27 -17.40 8.77
N LYS A 122 3.08 -18.63 9.26
CA LYS A 122 3.38 -19.85 8.51
C LYS A 122 2.37 -20.07 7.39
#